data_AF-A0A352EGL8-F1
#
_entry.id   AF-A0A352EGL8-F1
#
_cell.length_a   1.000
_cell.length_b   1.000
_cell.length_c   1.000
_cell.angle_alpha   90.00
_cell.angle_beta   90.00
_cell.angle_gamma   90.00
#
_symmetry.space_group_name_H-M   'P 1'
#
loop_
_entity.id
_entity.type
_entity.pdbx_description
1 polymer ?
#
loop_
_entity_poly.entity_id
_entity_poly.type
_entity_poly.pdbx_seq_one_letter_code
_entity_poly.pdbx_strand_id
1 'polypeptide(L)'
;MKDKIIKYTKKTLLWTLTPVLILVAGVALFMTLHPTFGDGPNVESLNKISQSKHYHDGHFHNLVKTELMTESDEDSYSIMDYFFPPEDKNPTKPLPSKKLENNNIKNGTYTWLGHASFLMKTNDLTILTDPV
;
A
#
# COMPACT_ATOMS: atom_id res chain seq x y z
N MET A 1 20.06 -15.86 -47.37
CA MET A 1 19.56 -14.55 -46.88
C MET A 1 18.63 -14.71 -45.66
N LYS A 2 17.68 -15.66 -45.70
CA LYS A 2 16.78 -15.98 -44.60
C LYS A 2 17.49 -16.37 -43.28
N ASP A 3 18.57 -17.14 -43.34
CA ASP A 3 19.29 -17.60 -42.14
C ASP A 3 19.99 -16.48 -41.38
N LYS A 4 20.49 -15.47 -42.12
CA LYS A 4 21.08 -14.27 -41.50
C LYS A 4 20.01 -13.47 -40.78
N ILE A 5 18.84 -13.27 -41.40
CA ILE A 5 17.71 -12.56 -40.79
C ILE A 5 17.26 -13.27 -39.50
N ILE A 6 17.04 -14.59 -39.55
CA ILE A 6 16.64 -15.38 -38.36
C ILE A 6 17.69 -15.28 -37.24
N LYS A 7 18.98 -15.32 -37.59
CA LYS A 7 20.08 -15.17 -36.62
C LYS A 7 20.05 -13.80 -35.92
N TYR A 8 19.86 -12.72 -36.67
CA TYR A 8 19.80 -11.37 -36.10
C TYR A 8 18.54 -11.14 -35.28
N THR A 9 17.38 -11.63 -35.73
CA THR A 9 16.12 -11.55 -34.97
C THR A 9 16.18 -12.32 -33.66
N LYS A 10 16.75 -13.53 -33.65
CA LYS A 10 16.98 -14.29 -32.41
C LYS A 10 17.94 -13.58 -31.47
N LYS A 11 18.98 -12.95 -32.02
CA LYS A 11 19.97 -12.19 -31.24
C LYS A 11 19.34 -10.93 -30.62
N THR A 12 18.57 -10.15 -31.36
CA THR A 12 17.88 -8.97 -30.81
C THR A 12 16.84 -9.38 -29.76
N LEU A 13 16.06 -10.43 -30.00
CA LEU A 13 15.09 -10.95 -29.03
C LEU A 13 15.76 -11.45 -27.74
N LEU A 14 16.90 -12.13 -27.84
CA LEU A 14 17.66 -12.57 -26.65
C LEU A 14 18.19 -11.37 -25.86
N TRP A 15 18.71 -10.35 -26.53
CA TRP A 15 19.24 -9.15 -25.89
C TRP A 15 18.16 -8.30 -25.22
N THR A 16 16.91 -8.35 -25.68
CA THR A 16 15.79 -7.65 -25.04
C THR A 16 15.12 -8.48 -23.93
N LEU A 17 14.96 -9.80 -24.10
CA LEU A 17 14.33 -10.66 -23.09
C LEU A 17 15.20 -10.92 -21.87
N THR A 18 16.51 -11.04 -22.04
CA THR A 18 17.44 -11.31 -20.94
C THR A 18 17.38 -10.27 -19.81
N PRO A 19 17.47 -8.95 -20.07
CA PRO A 19 17.37 -7.96 -18.99
C PRO A 19 16.00 -7.95 -18.32
N VAL A 20 14.92 -8.20 -19.08
CA VAL A 20 13.56 -8.32 -18.51
C VAL A 20 13.49 -9.51 -17.55
N LEU A 21 14.03 -10.66 -17.95
CA LEU A 21 14.08 -11.85 -17.11
C LEU A 21 14.89 -11.61 -15.83
N ILE A 22 16.05 -10.95 -15.94
CA ILE A 22 16.89 -10.59 -14.80
C ILE A 22 16.13 -9.65 -13.85
N LEU A 23 15.42 -8.66 -14.38
CA LEU A 23 14.62 -7.74 -13.58
C LEU A 23 13.50 -8.49 -12.83
N VAL A 24 12.75 -9.34 -13.51
CA VAL A 24 11.67 -10.13 -12.90
C VAL A 24 12.22 -11.05 -11.81
N ALA A 25 13.34 -11.73 -12.06
CA ALA A 25 13.99 -12.57 -11.06
C ALA A 25 14.50 -11.75 -9.86
N GLY A 26 15.08 -10.58 -10.11
CA GLY A 26 15.55 -9.67 -9.06
C GLY A 26 14.41 -9.16 -8.18
N VAL A 27 13.29 -8.76 -8.78
CA VAL A 27 12.08 -8.35 -8.04
C VAL A 27 11.51 -9.52 -7.25
N ALA A 28 11.39 -10.70 -7.85
CA ALA A 28 10.88 -11.88 -7.15
C ALA A 28 11.75 -12.23 -5.93
N LEU A 29 13.08 -12.24 -6.09
CA LEU A 29 14.01 -12.49 -4.99
C LEU A 29 13.87 -11.42 -3.90
N PHE A 30 13.79 -10.13 -4.27
CA PHE A 30 13.60 -9.05 -3.32
C PHE A 30 12.30 -9.20 -2.53
N MET A 31 11.18 -9.50 -3.19
CA MET A 31 9.89 -9.72 -2.54
C MET A 31 9.91 -10.91 -1.58
N THR A 32 10.67 -11.97 -1.90
CA THR A 32 10.73 -13.19 -1.07
C THR A 32 11.75 -13.15 0.06
N LEU A 33 12.86 -12.41 -0.10
CA LEU A 33 14.00 -12.45 0.83
C LEU A 33 14.12 -11.19 1.68
N HIS A 34 13.53 -10.08 1.26
CA HIS A 34 13.67 -8.82 1.98
C HIS A 34 12.74 -8.78 3.20
N PRO A 35 13.26 -8.49 4.41
CA PRO A 35 12.49 -8.61 5.66
C PRO A 35 11.27 -7.67 5.75
N THR A 36 11.23 -6.58 4.97
CA THR A 36 10.08 -5.65 4.91
C THR A 36 8.79 -6.32 4.47
N PHE A 37 8.86 -7.39 3.66
CA PHE A 37 7.65 -8.10 3.20
C PHE A 37 7.22 -9.21 4.18
N GLY A 38 8.03 -9.52 5.18
CA GLY A 38 7.77 -10.61 6.11
C GLY A 38 7.82 -12.00 5.46
N ASP A 39 7.32 -12.99 6.16
CA ASP A 39 7.19 -14.38 5.69
C ASP A 39 5.78 -14.89 6.04
N GLY A 40 5.38 -16.02 5.42
CA GLY A 40 4.17 -16.72 5.78
C GLY A 40 4.18 -17.24 7.22
N PRO A 41 3.01 -17.62 7.77
CA PRO A 41 2.94 -18.17 9.13
C PRO A 41 3.71 -19.50 9.20
N ASN A 42 4.69 -19.57 10.10
CA ASN A 42 5.40 -20.80 10.42
C ASN A 42 4.50 -21.81 11.17
N VAL A 43 4.98 -23.03 11.43
CA VAL A 43 4.20 -24.09 12.09
C VAL A 43 3.64 -23.66 13.45
N GLU A 44 4.41 -22.93 14.25
CA GLU A 44 3.95 -22.43 15.55
C GLU A 44 2.86 -21.37 15.40
N SER A 45 3.05 -20.42 14.47
CA SER A 45 2.06 -19.40 14.13
C SER A 45 0.78 -20.03 13.59
N LEU A 46 0.87 -21.05 12.72
CA LEU A 46 -0.28 -21.79 12.20
C LEU A 46 -1.05 -22.50 13.32
N ASN A 47 -0.36 -23.12 14.27
CA ASN A 47 -0.99 -23.73 15.45
C ASN A 47 -1.69 -22.68 16.33
N LYS A 48 -1.09 -21.50 16.49
CA LYS A 48 -1.73 -20.38 17.22
C LYS A 48 -2.97 -19.87 16.50
N ILE A 49 -2.89 -19.70 15.18
CA ILE A 49 -4.01 -19.25 14.33
C ILE A 49 -5.15 -20.27 14.39
N SER A 50 -4.85 -21.57 14.23
CA SER A 50 -5.86 -22.63 14.23
C SER A 50 -6.53 -22.85 15.59
N GLN A 51 -5.88 -22.46 16.68
CA GLN A 51 -6.47 -22.48 18.03
C GLN A 51 -7.40 -21.29 18.31
N SER A 52 -7.41 -20.27 17.45
CA SER A 52 -8.33 -19.14 17.58
C SER A 52 -9.77 -19.60 17.38
N LYS A 53 -10.67 -19.24 18.31
CA LYS A 53 -12.12 -19.47 18.17
C LYS A 53 -12.72 -18.75 16.94
N HIS A 54 -12.00 -17.77 16.41
CA HIS A 54 -12.41 -16.96 15.28
C HIS A 54 -11.77 -17.42 13.96
N TYR A 55 -10.98 -18.49 13.97
CA TYR A 55 -10.41 -19.04 12.74
C TYR A 55 -11.08 -20.37 12.42
N HIS A 56 -11.94 -20.38 11.40
CA HIS A 56 -12.61 -21.58 10.90
C HIS A 56 -12.89 -21.44 9.40
N ASP A 57 -13.12 -22.56 8.72
CA ASP A 57 -13.36 -22.59 7.26
C ASP A 57 -12.24 -21.94 6.43
N GLY A 58 -11.00 -22.01 6.92
CA GLY A 58 -9.80 -21.52 6.24
C GLY A 58 -9.57 -20.01 6.33
N HIS A 59 -10.39 -19.24 7.07
CA HIS A 59 -10.23 -17.81 7.21
C HIS A 59 -10.61 -17.31 8.61
N PHE A 60 -10.22 -16.07 8.92
CA PHE A 60 -10.55 -15.42 10.17
C PHE A 60 -11.92 -14.74 10.07
N HIS A 61 -12.77 -14.96 11.07
CA HIS A 61 -14.10 -14.39 11.21
C HIS A 61 -14.07 -13.26 12.23
N ASN A 62 -14.29 -12.03 11.76
CA ASN A 62 -14.32 -10.86 12.62
C ASN A 62 -15.46 -10.96 13.65
N LEU A 63 -15.17 -10.53 14.89
CA LEU A 63 -16.13 -10.51 16.01
C LEU A 63 -17.37 -9.66 15.73
N VAL A 64 -17.15 -8.54 15.05
CA VAL A 64 -18.21 -7.67 14.54
C VAL A 64 -18.29 -7.92 13.05
N LYS A 65 -19.51 -8.04 12.52
CA LYS A 65 -19.73 -8.16 11.08
C LYS A 65 -19.21 -6.89 10.41
N THR A 66 -17.97 -6.96 9.94
CA THR A 66 -17.39 -5.97 9.06
C THR A 66 -17.74 -6.42 7.66
N GLU A 67 -18.84 -5.89 7.13
CA GLU A 67 -19.09 -6.01 5.71
C GLU A 67 -17.91 -5.36 5.00
N LEU A 68 -17.24 -6.15 4.17
CA LEU A 68 -16.28 -5.62 3.23
C LEU A 68 -17.07 -4.68 2.32
N MET A 69 -17.02 -3.37 2.61
CA MET A 69 -17.31 -2.35 1.61
C MET A 69 -16.15 -2.27 0.63
N THR A 70 -15.66 -3.43 0.18
CA THR A 70 -14.90 -3.48 -1.05
C THR A 70 -15.96 -3.18 -2.10
N GLU A 71 -15.86 -1.98 -2.65
CA GLU A 71 -16.21 -1.65 -4.02
C GLU A 71 -16.43 -2.94 -4.83
N SER A 72 -17.59 -3.05 -5.48
CA SER A 72 -18.00 -4.25 -6.21
C SER A 72 -16.91 -4.69 -7.20
N ASP A 73 -16.95 -5.90 -7.76
CA ASP A 73 -15.98 -6.28 -8.82
C ASP A 73 -15.95 -5.27 -9.99
N GLU A 74 -16.99 -4.42 -10.14
CA GLU A 74 -17.06 -3.31 -11.10
C GLU A 74 -16.28 -2.05 -10.68
N ASP A 75 -15.93 -1.92 -9.41
CA ASP A 75 -15.25 -0.78 -8.81
C ASP A 75 -13.80 -1.11 -8.38
N SER A 76 -13.23 -2.24 -8.83
CA SER A 76 -11.86 -2.60 -8.48
C SER A 76 -10.88 -1.55 -9.00
N TYR A 77 -10.23 -0.79 -8.10
CA TYR A 77 -9.14 0.12 -8.45
C TYR A 77 -8.08 -0.60 -9.28
N SER A 78 -8.01 -0.27 -10.56
CA SER A 78 -6.99 -0.77 -11.47
C SER A 78 -5.68 -0.04 -11.21
N ILE A 79 -4.56 -0.71 -11.49
CA ILE A 79 -3.27 -0.02 -11.55
C ILE A 79 -3.30 1.13 -12.57
N MET A 80 -4.18 1.06 -13.57
CA MET A 80 -4.39 2.17 -14.50
C MET A 80 -5.02 3.39 -13.85
N ASP A 81 -5.89 3.26 -12.86
CA ASP A 81 -6.51 4.40 -12.16
C ASP A 81 -5.50 5.14 -11.26
N TYR A 82 -4.40 4.46 -10.91
CA TYR A 82 -3.25 5.08 -10.27
C TYR A 82 -2.45 5.96 -11.24
N PHE A 83 -2.20 5.47 -12.46
CA PHE A 83 -1.46 6.20 -13.49
C PHE A 83 -2.30 7.27 -14.20
N PHE A 84 -3.60 7.03 -14.33
CA PHE A 84 -4.57 7.89 -15.00
C PHE A 84 -5.70 8.22 -14.02
N PRO A 85 -5.42 9.03 -12.99
CA PRO A 85 -6.45 9.43 -12.05
C PRO A 85 -7.55 10.24 -12.76
N PRO A 86 -8.79 10.20 -12.26
CA PRO A 86 -9.88 11.04 -12.76
C PRO A 86 -9.50 12.52 -12.80
N GLU A 87 -10.12 13.26 -13.73
CA GLU A 87 -10.03 14.72 -13.76
C GLU A 87 -10.41 15.26 -12.37
N ASP A 88 -9.66 16.27 -11.91
CA ASP A 88 -9.79 16.91 -10.59
C ASP A 88 -9.37 16.11 -9.34
N LYS A 89 -8.92 14.85 -9.44
CA LYS A 89 -8.34 14.12 -8.28
C LYS A 89 -7.14 14.86 -7.68
N ASN A 90 -6.32 15.44 -8.56
CA ASN A 90 -5.12 16.18 -8.19
C ASN A 90 -5.35 17.68 -8.38
N PRO A 91 -5.22 18.50 -7.33
CA PRO A 91 -5.43 19.93 -7.45
C PRO A 91 -4.36 20.56 -8.34
N THR A 92 -4.78 21.40 -9.29
CA THR A 92 -3.87 22.10 -10.23
C THR A 92 -3.00 23.16 -9.56
N LYS A 93 -3.35 23.57 -8.34
CA LYS A 93 -2.60 24.50 -7.50
C LYS A 93 -2.43 23.92 -6.10
N PRO A 94 -1.36 24.27 -5.38
CA PRO A 94 -1.20 23.86 -3.99
C PRO A 94 -2.42 24.27 -3.15
N LEU A 95 -2.88 23.36 -2.29
CA LEU A 95 -3.91 23.68 -1.31
C LEU A 95 -3.36 24.72 -0.31
N PRO A 96 -4.17 25.70 0.11
CA PRO A 96 -3.74 26.68 1.10
C PRO A 96 -3.42 25.96 2.41
N SER A 97 -2.19 26.10 2.88
CA SER A 97 -1.72 25.52 4.13
C SER A 97 -1.08 26.59 5.01
N LYS A 98 -1.12 26.37 6.32
CA LYS A 98 -0.51 27.25 7.31
C LYS A 98 0.44 26.45 8.17
N LYS A 99 1.65 26.97 8.37
CA LYS A 99 2.61 26.38 9.31
C LYS A 99 2.02 26.40 10.71
N LEU A 100 2.12 25.27 11.41
CA LEU A 100 1.77 25.20 12.82
C LEU A 100 2.79 25.98 13.64
N GLU A 101 2.29 26.97 14.38
CA GLU A 101 3.07 27.75 15.35
C GLU A 101 2.73 27.27 16.77
N ASN A 102 3.73 27.15 17.65
CA ASN A 102 3.53 26.65 19.03
C ASN A 102 2.46 27.45 19.80
N ASN A 103 2.32 28.75 19.50
CA ASN A 103 1.32 29.62 20.12
C ASN A 103 -0.13 29.23 19.80
N ASN A 104 -0.36 28.35 18.82
CA ASN A 104 -1.69 27.85 18.45
C ASN A 104 -2.08 26.59 19.25
N ILE A 105 -1.15 25.98 19.98
CA ILE A 105 -1.39 24.77 20.79
C ILE A 105 -1.81 25.20 22.20
N LYS A 106 -3.11 25.40 22.39
CA LYS A 106 -3.71 25.89 23.64
C LYS A 106 -4.87 24.99 24.05
N ASN A 107 -5.21 24.98 25.33
CA ASN A 107 -6.39 24.24 25.78
C ASN A 107 -7.64 24.71 25.02
N GLY A 108 -8.41 23.74 24.52
CA GLY A 108 -9.58 23.97 23.69
C GLY A 108 -9.28 24.17 22.20
N THR A 109 -8.04 24.02 21.75
CA THR A 109 -7.70 24.10 20.32
C THR A 109 -7.46 22.74 19.69
N TYR A 110 -7.74 22.65 18.40
CA TYR A 110 -7.33 21.57 17.54
C TYR A 110 -6.66 22.13 16.29
N THR A 111 -5.70 21.39 15.74
CA THR A 111 -5.03 21.67 14.48
C THR A 111 -5.16 20.44 13.60
N TRP A 112 -5.71 20.62 12.39
CA TRP A 112 -5.69 19.58 11.37
C TRP A 112 -4.33 19.62 10.65
N LEU A 113 -3.63 18.49 10.64
CA LEU A 113 -2.31 18.32 10.04
C LEU A 113 -2.37 17.65 8.66
N GLY A 114 -3.58 17.38 8.15
CA GLY A 114 -3.83 16.66 6.90
C GLY A 114 -4.35 15.25 7.15
N HIS A 115 -5.01 14.67 6.15
CA HIS A 115 -5.59 13.31 6.23
C HIS A 115 -6.45 13.13 7.50
N ALA A 116 -6.24 12.06 8.27
CA ALA A 116 -6.87 11.80 9.55
C ALA A 116 -6.04 12.30 10.76
N SER A 117 -4.97 13.08 10.53
CA SER A 117 -4.07 13.53 11.58
C SER A 117 -4.52 14.86 12.20
N PHE A 118 -4.84 14.82 13.49
CA PHE A 118 -5.19 15.98 14.31
C PHE A 118 -4.33 16.08 15.56
N LEU A 119 -3.87 17.30 15.84
CA LEU A 119 -3.27 17.68 17.12
C LEU A 119 -4.32 18.44 17.95
N MET A 120 -4.66 17.93 19.13
CA MET A 120 -5.65 18.53 20.02
C MET A 120 -5.02 18.79 21.39
N LYS A 121 -5.39 19.90 22.03
CA LYS A 121 -5.02 20.17 23.42
C LYS A 121 -6.27 20.46 24.25
N THR A 122 -6.52 19.65 25.27
CA THR A 122 -7.72 19.75 26.13
C THR A 122 -7.37 19.33 27.56
N ASN A 123 -7.83 20.06 28.57
CA ASN A 123 -7.49 19.81 29.99
C ASN A 123 -5.98 19.58 30.23
N ASP A 124 -5.13 20.39 29.59
CA ASP A 124 -3.67 20.27 29.58
C ASP A 124 -3.09 18.96 29.01
N LEU A 125 -3.94 18.07 28.50
CA LEU A 125 -3.55 16.89 27.74
C LEU A 125 -3.38 17.24 26.27
N THR A 126 -2.26 16.80 25.70
CA THR A 126 -1.99 16.91 24.25
C THR A 126 -2.20 15.55 23.61
N ILE A 127 -3.06 15.50 22.59
CA ILE A 127 -3.43 14.27 21.87
C ILE A 127 -3.05 14.45 20.40
N LEU A 128 -2.33 13.48 19.85
CA LEU A 128 -2.04 13.37 18.42
C LEU A 128 -2.72 12.11 17.88
N THR A 129 -3.51 12.27 16.83
CA THR A 129 -4.23 11.17 16.16
C THR A 129 -3.53 10.81 14.86
N ASP A 130 -3.48 9.51 14.58
CA ASP A 130 -2.99 8.92 13.32
C ASP A 130 -1.76 9.65 12.72
N PRO A 131 -0.62 9.71 13.43
CA PRO A 131 0.57 10.36 12.91
C PRO A 131 1.14 9.54 11.75
N VAL A 132 1.15 10.14 10.57
CA VAL A 132 1.81 9.62 9.36
C VAL A 132 3.26 10.08 9.26
#